data_AF-A0A166IZS1-F1
#
_entry.id   AF-A0A166IZS1-F1
#
_cell.length_a   1.000
_cell.length_b   1.000
_cell.length_c   1.000
_cell.angle_alpha   90.00
_cell.angle_beta   90.00
_cell.angle_gamma   90.00
#
_symmetry.space_group_name_H-M   'P 1'
#
loop_
_entity.id
_entity.type
_entity.pdbx_description
1 polymer ?
#
loop_
_entity_poly.entity_id
_entity_poly.type
_entity_poly.pdbx_seq_one_letter_code
_entity_poly.pdbx_strand_id
1 'polypeptide(L)'
;MDIHIHTINVRDYIGFLAAANWLDWDGSQKLKHLNSESMQLRELLQSKGIKYDDLKKVLTPNTQKREIGLFFDTSQIKESFYGEAIFNKILPLLDKVKTHAIFSGDIIVPEVGGKRDNEIYLKFIREINVLHLPMSQFASQYFVVYLNNIDETEFLEIINGLSETPSFTGFADLSHFCFVKELVALSVGQTALKFRNKIILPEVESTIEGENLSIYPFSKYGFEVVGIDEWYYGIFLQYKIETRFIDQEDLLLSLNFLNPNPTPLEDFKVLVEPSKFEYITTNENHNLSIVRKVGIDKMILSDFEKVIYEKIKISYIYNLKVDQYIARFNTKFEFENLNHVGVSSLLASFEYNFSENILRLLTMF
;
A
#
# COMPACT_ATOMS: atom_id res chain seq x y z
N MET A 1 7.83 23.04 13.22
CA MET A 1 6.72 22.56 12.35
C MET A 1 6.71 21.06 12.54
N ASP A 2 5.60 20.49 12.98
CA ASP A 2 5.47 19.05 13.27
C ASP A 2 4.47 18.47 12.26
N ILE A 3 4.98 17.75 11.27
CA ILE A 3 4.18 17.11 10.22
C ILE A 3 3.98 15.65 10.63
N HIS A 4 2.77 15.11 10.47
CA HIS A 4 2.51 13.68 10.63
C HIS A 4 1.61 13.16 9.51
N ILE A 5 2.13 12.25 8.68
CA ILE A 5 1.47 11.73 7.49
C ILE A 5 1.62 10.19 7.47
N HIS A 6 0.52 9.47 7.28
CA HIS A 6 0.54 8.00 7.28
C HIS A 6 1.10 7.41 5.98
N THR A 7 0.72 7.99 4.85
CA THR A 7 1.18 7.63 3.51
C THR A 7 1.24 8.90 2.68
N ILE A 8 2.20 8.97 1.76
CA ILE A 8 2.33 10.07 0.81
C ILE A 8 2.45 9.47 -0.59
N ASN A 9 1.46 9.67 -1.46
CA ASN A 9 1.55 9.19 -2.83
C ASN A 9 2.11 10.26 -3.76
N VAL A 10 3.44 10.34 -3.82
CA VAL A 10 4.14 11.24 -4.73
C VAL A 10 4.23 10.62 -6.15
N ARG A 11 4.35 9.29 -6.24
CA ARG A 11 4.46 8.53 -7.49
C ARG A 11 3.30 8.76 -8.45
N ASP A 12 2.08 8.53 -7.98
CA ASP A 12 0.89 8.56 -8.86
C ASP A 12 0.28 9.97 -8.93
N TYR A 13 0.74 10.90 -8.08
CA TYR A 13 0.25 12.26 -8.00
C TYR A 13 1.31 13.29 -8.43
N ILE A 14 1.68 13.22 -9.72
CA ILE A 14 2.68 14.07 -10.38
C ILE A 14 2.33 15.57 -10.28
N GLY A 15 1.05 15.91 -10.07
CA GLY A 15 0.58 17.29 -9.97
C GLY A 15 1.34 18.13 -8.94
N PHE A 16 1.64 17.57 -7.77
CA PHE A 16 2.44 18.28 -6.77
C PHE A 16 3.86 18.55 -7.28
N LEU A 17 4.52 17.54 -7.86
CA LEU A 17 5.89 17.69 -8.36
C LEU A 17 5.97 18.68 -9.51
N ALA A 18 5.00 18.63 -10.42
CA ALA A 18 4.88 19.57 -11.52
C ALA A 18 4.73 21.00 -10.98
N ALA A 19 3.86 21.23 -9.98
CA ALA A 19 3.67 22.54 -9.37
C ALA A 19 4.93 23.04 -8.66
N ALA A 20 5.57 22.18 -7.86
CA ALA A 20 6.78 22.53 -7.13
C ALA A 20 7.95 22.85 -8.05
N ASN A 21 8.10 22.10 -9.16
CA ASN A 21 9.12 22.37 -10.16
C ASN A 21 8.81 23.64 -10.97
N TRP A 22 7.55 23.88 -11.31
CA TRP A 22 7.13 25.09 -12.04
C TRP A 22 7.35 26.37 -11.21
N LEU A 23 7.15 26.29 -9.89
CA LEU A 23 7.34 27.40 -8.95
C LEU A 23 8.76 27.51 -8.38
N ASP A 24 9.68 26.63 -8.79
CA ASP A 24 11.05 26.55 -8.29
C ASP A 24 11.12 26.46 -6.75
N TRP A 25 10.27 25.62 -6.16
CA TRP A 25 10.21 25.46 -4.72
C TRP A 25 11.42 24.70 -4.17
N ASP A 26 12.08 25.29 -3.17
CA ASP A 26 13.05 24.59 -2.33
C ASP A 26 12.35 23.57 -1.40
N GLY A 27 13.12 22.69 -0.75
CA GLY A 27 12.53 21.67 0.12
C GLY A 27 11.82 22.25 1.36
N SER A 28 12.19 23.45 1.82
CA SER A 28 11.46 24.12 2.91
C SER A 28 10.08 24.60 2.46
N GLN A 29 9.97 25.12 1.24
CA GLN A 29 8.70 25.53 0.64
C GLN A 29 7.80 24.32 0.37
N LYS A 30 8.35 23.23 -0.18
CA LYS A 30 7.64 21.95 -0.36
C LYS A 30 7.08 21.43 0.97
N LEU A 31 7.89 21.42 2.03
CA LEU A 31 7.48 21.01 3.38
C LEU A 31 6.36 21.88 3.95
N LYS A 32 6.49 23.22 3.84
CA LYS A 32 5.48 24.16 4.33
C LYS A 32 4.14 23.95 3.62
N HIS A 33 4.17 23.78 2.29
CA HIS A 33 2.98 23.51 1.52
C HIS A 33 2.37 22.17 1.93
N LEU A 34 3.14 21.09 1.95
CA LEU A 34 2.67 19.77 2.38
C LEU A 34 2.04 19.79 3.78
N ASN A 35 2.62 20.53 4.73
CA ASN A 35 2.06 20.69 6.06
C ASN A 35 0.70 21.43 6.03
N SER A 36 0.59 22.50 5.24
CA SER A 36 -0.66 23.23 5.05
C SER A 36 -1.76 22.32 4.47
N GLU A 37 -1.44 21.59 3.41
CA GLU A 37 -2.37 20.64 2.77
C GLU A 37 -2.79 19.53 3.74
N SER A 38 -1.86 19.00 4.55
CA SER A 38 -2.17 18.00 5.57
C SER A 38 -3.10 18.55 6.66
N MET A 39 -2.91 19.80 7.09
CA MET A 39 -3.80 20.46 8.05
C MET A 39 -5.20 20.65 7.48
N GLN A 40 -5.32 21.11 6.23
CA GLN A 40 -6.61 21.29 5.55
C GLN A 40 -7.35 19.96 5.39
N LEU A 41 -6.66 18.88 4.99
CA LEU A 41 -7.26 17.55 4.95
C LEU A 41 -7.76 17.11 6.33
N ARG A 42 -7.00 17.35 7.41
CA ARG A 42 -7.41 16.98 8.77
C ARG A 42 -8.68 17.72 9.18
N GLU A 43 -8.77 19.01 8.87
CA GLU A 43 -9.98 19.81 9.12
C GLU A 43 -11.18 19.30 8.30
N LEU A 44 -10.97 18.99 7.02
CA LEU A 44 -11.98 18.43 6.14
C LEU A 44 -12.49 17.07 6.65
N LEU A 45 -11.60 16.13 6.96
CA LEU A 45 -11.98 14.83 7.53
C LEU A 45 -12.72 15.00 8.85
N GLN A 46 -12.25 15.90 9.73
CA GLN A 46 -12.87 16.16 11.02
C GLN A 46 -14.31 16.70 10.84
N SER A 47 -14.54 17.57 9.85
CA SER A 47 -15.88 18.08 9.51
C SER A 47 -16.84 16.96 9.07
N LYS A 48 -16.31 15.88 8.45
CA LYS A 48 -17.05 14.67 8.06
C LYS A 48 -17.05 13.58 9.14
N GLY A 49 -16.57 13.89 10.35
CA GLY A 49 -16.55 13.00 11.51
C GLY A 49 -15.48 11.90 11.46
N ILE A 50 -14.40 12.10 10.71
CA ILE A 50 -13.28 11.17 10.58
C ILE A 50 -12.03 11.81 11.18
N LYS A 51 -11.38 11.13 12.13
CA LYS A 51 -10.07 11.55 12.63
C LYS A 51 -8.98 10.94 11.76
N TYR A 52 -8.12 11.75 11.16
CA TYR A 52 -7.04 11.27 10.27
C TYR A 52 -6.17 10.18 10.91
N ASP A 53 -5.81 10.35 12.19
CA ASP A 53 -4.93 9.39 12.87
C ASP A 53 -5.55 7.98 13.01
N ASP A 54 -6.88 7.88 12.95
CA ASP A 54 -7.58 6.59 13.01
C ASP A 54 -7.47 5.83 11.67
N LEU A 55 -7.10 6.51 10.58
CA LEU A 55 -6.88 5.93 9.26
C LEU A 55 -5.53 5.21 9.13
N LYS A 56 -4.64 5.30 10.13
CA LYS A 56 -3.33 4.62 10.12
C LYS A 56 -3.43 3.14 9.72
N LYS A 57 -4.40 2.42 10.28
CA LYS A 57 -4.56 0.96 10.07
C LYS A 57 -4.90 0.59 8.63
N VAL A 58 -5.48 1.52 7.87
CA VAL A 58 -5.90 1.29 6.49
C VAL A 58 -4.90 1.87 5.48
N LEU A 59 -4.15 2.90 5.87
CA LEU A 59 -3.16 3.59 5.04
C LEU A 59 -1.74 3.04 5.14
N THR A 60 -1.45 2.18 6.13
CA THR A 60 -0.11 1.60 6.32
C THR A 60 -0.17 0.07 6.36
N PRO A 61 0.87 -0.64 5.86
CA PRO A 61 0.93 -2.10 5.94
C PRO A 61 0.83 -2.61 7.37
N ASN A 62 0.20 -3.76 7.53
CA ASN A 62 0.07 -4.44 8.81
C ASN A 62 0.56 -5.88 8.68
N THR A 63 1.72 -6.18 9.25
CA THR A 63 2.38 -7.50 9.16
C THR A 63 1.61 -8.63 9.83
N GLN A 64 0.57 -8.33 10.60
CA GLN A 64 -0.30 -9.31 11.27
C GLN A 64 -1.63 -9.54 10.55
N LYS A 65 -1.87 -8.82 9.44
CA LYS A 65 -3.10 -8.93 8.65
C LYS A 65 -2.74 -9.31 7.22
N ARG A 66 -3.71 -9.89 6.52
CA ARG A 66 -3.56 -10.32 5.14
C ARG A 66 -3.85 -9.17 4.19
N GLU A 67 -3.16 -9.18 3.07
CA GLU A 67 -3.59 -8.53 1.83
C GLU A 67 -4.07 -9.63 0.90
N ILE A 68 -5.23 -9.47 0.26
CA ILE A 68 -5.79 -10.49 -0.62
C ILE A 68 -6.19 -9.90 -1.96
N GLY A 69 -5.99 -10.67 -3.03
CA GLY A 69 -6.57 -10.43 -4.34
C GLY A 69 -7.69 -11.41 -4.61
N LEU A 70 -8.86 -10.91 -5.01
CA LEU A 70 -10.03 -11.69 -5.41
C LEU A 70 -10.17 -11.57 -6.93
N PHE A 71 -10.14 -12.70 -7.63
CA PHE A 71 -10.06 -12.73 -9.09
C PHE A 71 -11.37 -13.23 -9.71
N PHE A 72 -11.93 -12.43 -10.60
CA PHE A 72 -13.20 -12.71 -11.26
C PHE A 72 -13.00 -12.82 -12.78
N ASP A 73 -13.36 -13.96 -13.36
CA ASP A 73 -13.40 -14.16 -14.80
C ASP A 73 -14.59 -13.39 -15.40
N THR A 74 -14.29 -12.27 -16.04
CA THR A 74 -15.29 -11.38 -16.62
C THR A 74 -16.05 -12.01 -17.78
N SER A 75 -15.47 -13.01 -18.45
CA SER A 75 -16.15 -13.72 -19.55
C SER A 75 -17.34 -14.56 -19.07
N GLN A 76 -17.42 -14.83 -17.76
CA GLN A 76 -18.52 -15.51 -17.10
C GLN A 76 -19.62 -14.57 -16.59
N ILE A 77 -19.46 -13.26 -16.77
CA ILE A 77 -20.40 -12.23 -16.28
C ILE A 77 -21.18 -11.69 -17.48
N LYS A 78 -22.51 -11.63 -17.36
CA LYS A 78 -23.39 -11.24 -18.49
C LYS A 78 -23.65 -9.74 -18.51
N GLU A 79 -23.59 -9.11 -17.35
CA GLU A 79 -23.79 -7.69 -17.15
C GLU A 79 -22.69 -6.92 -17.88
N SER A 80 -23.08 -5.94 -18.70
CA SER A 80 -22.12 -5.09 -19.42
C SER A 80 -21.22 -4.30 -18.47
N PHE A 81 -21.69 -4.03 -17.25
CA PHE A 81 -20.90 -3.44 -16.19
C PHE A 81 -20.59 -4.49 -15.11
N TYR A 82 -19.67 -5.40 -15.44
CA TYR A 82 -19.28 -6.50 -14.56
C TYR A 82 -18.73 -6.04 -13.22
N GLY A 83 -18.09 -4.86 -13.15
CA GLY A 83 -17.62 -4.28 -11.90
C GLY A 83 -18.75 -4.11 -10.88
N GLU A 84 -19.88 -3.51 -11.27
CA GLU A 84 -21.04 -3.42 -10.38
C GLU A 84 -21.58 -4.80 -9.98
N ALA A 85 -21.65 -5.75 -10.92
CA ALA A 85 -22.11 -7.11 -10.62
C ALA A 85 -21.23 -7.78 -9.55
N ILE A 86 -19.91 -7.61 -9.64
CA ILE A 86 -18.92 -8.11 -8.67
C ILE A 86 -19.07 -7.39 -7.32
N PHE A 87 -19.17 -6.06 -7.31
CA PHE A 87 -19.34 -5.31 -6.07
C PHE A 87 -20.66 -5.63 -5.37
N ASN A 88 -21.74 -5.94 -6.10
CA ASN A 88 -22.98 -6.44 -5.49
C ASN A 88 -22.79 -7.79 -4.76
N LYS A 89 -21.76 -8.58 -5.07
CA LYS A 89 -21.41 -9.81 -4.35
C LYS A 89 -20.46 -9.56 -3.19
N ILE A 90 -19.51 -8.63 -3.33
CA ILE A 90 -18.49 -8.36 -2.32
C ILE A 90 -19.04 -7.50 -1.17
N LEU A 91 -19.79 -6.45 -1.47
CA LEU A 91 -20.23 -5.47 -0.45
C LEU A 91 -21.03 -6.08 0.72
N PRO A 92 -21.92 -7.07 0.51
CA PRO A 92 -22.57 -7.79 1.60
C PRO A 92 -21.63 -8.52 2.57
N LEU A 93 -20.44 -8.91 2.09
CA LEU A 93 -19.47 -9.71 2.84
C LEU A 93 -18.49 -8.84 3.64
N LEU A 94 -18.51 -7.51 3.47
CA LEU A 94 -17.62 -6.60 4.18
C LEU A 94 -18.23 -6.17 5.52
N ASP A 95 -17.55 -6.49 6.63
CA ASP A 95 -17.98 -6.09 7.97
C ASP A 95 -17.89 -4.55 8.13
N LYS A 96 -18.98 -3.93 8.59
CA LYS A 96 -19.09 -2.47 8.78
C LYS A 96 -18.20 -1.90 9.89
N VAL A 97 -17.47 -2.71 10.65
CA VAL A 97 -16.51 -2.27 11.66
C VAL A 97 -15.07 -2.31 11.13
N LYS A 98 -14.80 -3.14 10.13
CA LYS A 98 -13.46 -3.32 9.56
C LYS A 98 -13.09 -2.19 8.60
N THR A 99 -11.80 -2.05 8.32
CA THR A 99 -11.25 -0.96 7.51
C THR A 99 -10.33 -1.52 6.43
N HIS A 100 -10.51 -1.11 5.18
CA HIS A 100 -9.73 -1.60 4.04
C HIS A 100 -9.49 -0.49 3.03
N ALA A 101 -8.31 -0.48 2.43
CA ALA A 101 -8.11 0.11 1.14
C ALA A 101 -8.61 -0.92 0.12
N ILE A 102 -9.53 -0.49 -0.74
CA ILE A 102 -10.16 -1.31 -1.76
C ILE A 102 -9.62 -0.84 -3.09
N PHE A 103 -9.00 -1.76 -3.82
CA PHE A 103 -8.55 -1.53 -5.18
C PHE A 103 -9.33 -2.44 -6.10
N SER A 104 -9.68 -1.93 -7.28
CA SER A 104 -10.29 -2.78 -8.29
C SER A 104 -10.02 -2.29 -9.70
N GLY A 105 -10.12 -3.21 -10.65
CA GLY A 105 -9.82 -2.97 -12.05
C GLY A 105 -9.52 -4.26 -12.79
N ASP A 106 -9.40 -4.16 -14.10
CA ASP A 106 -8.98 -5.26 -14.95
C ASP A 106 -7.48 -5.48 -14.87
N ILE A 107 -7.04 -6.73 -15.04
CA ILE A 107 -5.63 -7.02 -15.25
C ILE A 107 -5.18 -6.44 -16.59
N ILE A 108 -4.20 -5.54 -16.54
CA ILE A 108 -3.66 -4.88 -17.74
C ILE A 108 -2.46 -5.66 -18.24
N VAL A 109 -2.48 -6.02 -19.52
CA VAL A 109 -1.40 -6.71 -20.21
C VAL A 109 -1.01 -5.96 -21.49
N PRO A 110 0.25 -6.11 -21.97
CA PRO A 110 0.71 -5.39 -23.16
C PRO A 110 -0.04 -5.74 -24.47
N GLU A 111 -0.58 -6.96 -24.58
CA GLU A 111 -1.23 -7.45 -25.79
C GLU A 111 -2.38 -8.39 -25.41
N VAL A 112 -3.61 -7.87 -25.38
CA VAL A 112 -4.81 -8.63 -25.01
C VAL A 112 -5.07 -9.80 -25.97
N GLY A 113 -5.25 -11.00 -25.44
CA GLY A 113 -5.53 -12.21 -26.23
C GLY A 113 -4.32 -12.75 -27.01
N GLY A 114 -3.15 -12.10 -26.88
CA GLY A 114 -1.92 -12.48 -27.56
C GLY A 114 -1.13 -13.56 -26.82
N LYS A 115 0.00 -13.97 -27.42
CA LYS A 115 0.91 -14.97 -26.82
C LYS A 115 1.42 -14.51 -25.44
N ARG A 116 1.73 -13.23 -25.30
CA ARG A 116 2.26 -12.67 -24.05
C ARG A 116 1.24 -12.69 -22.91
N ASP A 117 -0.03 -12.45 -23.21
CA ASP A 117 -1.13 -12.55 -22.26
C ASP A 117 -1.29 -14.00 -21.75
N ASN A 118 -1.20 -14.99 -22.65
CA ASN A 118 -1.20 -16.40 -22.25
C ASN A 118 0.02 -16.77 -21.38
N GLU A 119 1.22 -16.24 -21.67
CA GLU A 119 2.40 -16.46 -20.84
C GLU A 119 2.25 -15.86 -19.43
N ILE A 120 1.65 -14.67 -19.33
CA ILE A 120 1.30 -14.02 -18.05
C ILE A 120 0.27 -14.88 -17.31
N TYR A 121 -0.78 -15.34 -18.00
CA TYR A 121 -1.81 -16.22 -17.45
C TYR A 121 -1.21 -17.48 -16.83
N LEU A 122 -0.28 -18.15 -17.52
CA LEU A 122 0.34 -19.38 -17.02
C LEU A 122 1.15 -19.18 -15.73
N LYS A 123 1.72 -17.99 -15.52
CA LYS A 123 2.38 -17.63 -14.26
C LYS A 123 1.35 -17.27 -13.19
N PHE A 124 0.39 -16.43 -13.55
CA PHE A 124 -0.71 -15.98 -12.70
C PHE A 124 -1.46 -17.17 -12.08
N ILE A 125 -1.91 -18.12 -12.90
CA ILE A 125 -2.75 -19.24 -12.44
C ILE A 125 -2.02 -20.18 -11.47
N ARG A 126 -0.68 -20.18 -11.47
CA ARG A 126 0.14 -20.99 -10.54
C ARG A 126 0.26 -20.39 -9.16
N GLU A 127 0.00 -19.09 -9.02
CA GLU A 127 0.13 -18.34 -7.77
C GLU A 127 -1.22 -18.00 -7.12
N ILE A 128 -2.34 -18.25 -7.80
CA ILE A 128 -3.68 -18.13 -7.20
C ILE A 128 -4.20 -19.49 -6.72
N ASN A 129 -5.04 -19.44 -5.69
CA ASN A 129 -5.86 -20.56 -5.24
C ASN A 129 -7.13 -20.61 -6.09
N VAL A 130 -7.15 -21.51 -7.08
CA VAL A 130 -8.28 -21.67 -8.01
C VAL A 130 -9.42 -22.46 -7.34
N LEU A 131 -10.61 -21.88 -7.35
CA LEU A 131 -11.86 -22.49 -6.88
C LEU A 131 -12.78 -22.86 -8.04
N HIS A 132 -12.82 -22.03 -9.07
CA HIS A 132 -13.57 -22.29 -10.30
C HIS A 132 -12.64 -22.24 -11.51
N LEU A 133 -12.85 -23.17 -12.45
CA LEU A 133 -12.06 -23.20 -13.67
C LEU A 133 -12.38 -21.99 -14.55
N PRO A 134 -11.37 -21.32 -15.12
CA PRO A 134 -11.59 -20.20 -16.01
C PRO A 134 -12.10 -20.67 -17.38
N MET A 135 -12.85 -19.82 -18.06
CA MET A 135 -13.35 -20.12 -19.41
C MET A 135 -12.28 -20.00 -20.48
N SER A 136 -11.36 -19.04 -20.34
CA SER A 136 -10.24 -18.86 -21.26
C SER A 136 -8.90 -18.84 -20.51
N GLN A 137 -7.79 -18.81 -21.25
CA GLN A 137 -6.43 -18.86 -20.71
C GLN A 137 -5.69 -17.54 -20.96
N PHE A 138 -6.34 -16.44 -20.57
CA PHE A 138 -5.81 -15.08 -20.69
C PHE A 138 -5.82 -14.40 -19.33
N ALA A 139 -4.80 -13.62 -19.01
CA ALA A 139 -4.73 -12.84 -17.78
C ALA A 139 -5.64 -11.61 -17.89
N SER A 140 -5.75 -11.02 -19.08
CA SER A 140 -6.62 -9.86 -19.36
C SER A 140 -8.11 -10.09 -19.11
N GLN A 141 -8.57 -11.34 -18.97
CA GLN A 141 -9.98 -11.65 -18.70
C GLN A 141 -10.38 -11.39 -17.24
N TYR A 142 -9.43 -11.14 -16.34
CA TYR A 142 -9.70 -11.05 -14.92
C TYR A 142 -9.94 -9.61 -14.47
N PHE A 143 -11.06 -9.40 -13.80
CA PHE A 143 -11.28 -8.25 -12.93
C PHE A 143 -10.84 -8.63 -11.51
N VAL A 144 -10.13 -7.73 -10.85
CA VAL A 144 -9.57 -7.98 -9.52
C VAL A 144 -10.20 -7.05 -8.51
N VAL A 145 -10.49 -7.57 -7.33
CA VAL A 145 -10.71 -6.76 -6.14
C VAL A 145 -9.64 -7.09 -5.12
N TYR A 146 -8.78 -6.11 -4.84
CA TYR A 146 -7.74 -6.21 -3.83
C TYR A 146 -8.22 -5.54 -2.54
N LEU A 147 -7.96 -6.20 -1.41
CA LEU A 147 -8.30 -5.73 -0.06
C LEU A 147 -7.08 -5.88 0.86
N ASN A 148 -6.77 -4.83 1.61
CA ASN A 148 -5.77 -4.91 2.68
C ASN A 148 -6.40 -5.12 4.07
N ASN A 149 -5.55 -5.37 5.06
CA ASN A 149 -5.91 -5.38 6.49
C ASN A 149 -7.03 -6.39 6.84
N ILE A 150 -7.02 -7.55 6.18
CA ILE A 150 -7.98 -8.65 6.39
C ILE A 150 -7.49 -9.58 7.51
N ASP A 151 -8.37 -10.02 8.40
CA ASP A 151 -8.07 -11.13 9.31
C ASP A 151 -8.67 -12.46 8.89
N GLU A 152 -8.25 -13.53 9.57
CA GLU A 152 -8.63 -14.90 9.21
C GLU A 152 -10.14 -15.11 9.15
N THR A 153 -10.89 -14.54 10.10
CA THR A 153 -12.35 -14.68 10.13
C THR A 153 -12.98 -14.02 8.91
N GLU A 154 -12.63 -12.76 8.65
CA GLU A 154 -13.14 -12.01 7.50
C GLU A 154 -12.71 -12.65 6.16
N PHE A 155 -11.47 -13.14 6.08
CA PHE A 155 -10.98 -13.88 4.92
C PHE A 155 -11.88 -15.09 4.63
N LEU A 156 -12.16 -15.93 5.62
CA LEU A 156 -13.01 -17.10 5.45
C LEU A 156 -14.45 -16.72 5.07
N GLU A 157 -15.00 -15.67 5.66
CA GLU A 157 -16.34 -15.16 5.33
C GLU A 157 -16.42 -14.71 3.86
N ILE A 158 -15.44 -13.95 3.39
CA ILE A 158 -15.36 -13.48 1.99
C ILE A 158 -15.23 -14.67 1.04
N ILE A 159 -14.27 -15.57 1.28
CA ILE A 159 -14.03 -16.71 0.37
C ILE A 159 -15.24 -17.64 0.32
N ASN A 160 -15.85 -17.97 1.46
CA ASN A 160 -17.04 -18.82 1.50
C ASN A 160 -18.22 -18.14 0.80
N GLY A 161 -18.44 -16.84 1.04
CA GLY A 161 -19.53 -16.08 0.41
C GLY A 161 -19.39 -15.95 -1.11
N LEU A 162 -18.16 -15.94 -1.62
CA LEU A 162 -17.88 -15.89 -3.06
C LEU A 162 -17.77 -17.29 -3.71
N SER A 163 -17.60 -18.35 -2.93
CA SER A 163 -17.39 -19.72 -3.45
C SER A 163 -18.56 -20.28 -4.26
N GLU A 164 -19.76 -19.69 -4.17
CA GLU A 164 -20.92 -20.06 -4.99
C GLU A 164 -21.06 -19.20 -6.27
N THR A 165 -20.17 -18.23 -6.48
CA THR A 165 -20.20 -17.32 -7.63
C THR A 165 -19.35 -17.91 -8.77
N PRO A 166 -19.93 -18.35 -9.90
CA PRO A 166 -19.16 -19.02 -10.96
C PRO A 166 -18.03 -18.18 -11.55
N SER A 167 -18.24 -16.86 -11.65
CA SER A 167 -17.20 -15.94 -12.13
C SER A 167 -16.06 -15.74 -11.13
N PHE A 168 -16.20 -16.11 -9.86
CA PHE A 168 -15.13 -16.02 -8.87
C PHE A 168 -14.13 -17.16 -9.05
N THR A 169 -13.10 -16.93 -9.86
CA THR A 169 -12.08 -17.96 -10.19
C THR A 169 -11.28 -18.38 -8.98
N GLY A 170 -10.95 -17.45 -8.08
CA GLY A 170 -10.11 -17.75 -6.93
C GLY A 170 -9.51 -16.53 -6.26
N PHE A 171 -8.54 -16.77 -5.39
CA PHE A 171 -7.89 -15.72 -4.60
C PHE A 171 -6.38 -15.93 -4.47
N ALA A 172 -5.63 -14.89 -4.13
CA ALA A 172 -4.22 -14.97 -3.79
C ALA A 172 -3.94 -14.23 -2.49
N ASP A 173 -3.00 -14.76 -1.69
CA ASP A 173 -2.42 -14.03 -0.57
C ASP A 173 -1.33 -13.10 -1.13
N LEU A 174 -1.56 -11.79 -0.98
CA LEU A 174 -0.72 -10.73 -1.50
C LEU A 174 0.01 -10.00 -0.37
N SER A 175 0.12 -10.61 0.81
CA SER A 175 0.79 -9.99 1.97
C SER A 175 2.30 -9.82 1.75
N HIS A 176 2.87 -10.63 0.84
CA HIS A 176 4.29 -10.62 0.47
C HIS A 176 4.49 -10.42 -1.03
N PHE A 177 5.73 -10.11 -1.43
CA PHE A 177 6.09 -10.00 -2.84
C PHE A 177 5.87 -11.33 -3.57
N CYS A 178 5.05 -11.28 -4.61
CA CYS A 178 4.85 -12.35 -5.58
C CYS A 178 4.54 -11.75 -6.95
N PHE A 179 4.56 -12.57 -8.00
CA PHE A 179 4.28 -12.10 -9.36
C PHE A 179 2.85 -11.56 -9.46
N VAL A 180 1.88 -12.22 -8.82
CA VAL A 180 0.48 -11.75 -8.83
C VAL A 180 0.32 -10.39 -8.15
N LYS A 181 1.02 -10.13 -7.03
CA LYS A 181 0.96 -8.81 -6.36
C LYS A 181 1.46 -7.70 -7.27
N GLU A 182 2.56 -7.93 -7.98
CA GLU A 182 3.13 -6.97 -8.93
C GLU A 182 2.16 -6.70 -10.08
N LEU A 183 1.56 -7.75 -10.64
CA LEU A 183 0.59 -7.61 -11.72
C LEU A 183 -0.63 -6.80 -11.27
N VAL A 184 -1.16 -7.08 -10.08
CA VAL A 184 -2.29 -6.33 -9.49
C VAL A 184 -1.90 -4.88 -9.28
N ALA A 185 -0.78 -4.61 -8.60
CA ALA A 185 -0.33 -3.25 -8.29
C ALA A 185 -0.13 -2.35 -9.53
N LEU A 186 0.22 -2.93 -10.68
CA LEU A 186 0.38 -2.22 -11.95
C LEU A 186 -0.92 -2.09 -12.76
N SER A 187 -1.97 -2.81 -12.38
CA SER A 187 -3.21 -2.92 -13.16
C SER A 187 -4.40 -2.20 -12.55
N VAL A 188 -4.46 -2.08 -11.21
CA VAL A 188 -5.66 -1.59 -10.52
C VAL A 188 -5.44 -0.27 -9.78
N GLY A 189 -6.50 0.55 -9.71
CA GLY A 189 -6.52 1.79 -8.95
C GLY A 189 -7.28 1.66 -7.63
N GLN A 190 -7.02 2.58 -6.68
CA GLN A 190 -7.76 2.61 -5.42
C GLN A 190 -9.20 3.05 -5.70
N THR A 191 -10.13 2.11 -5.56
CA THR A 191 -11.56 2.34 -5.73
C THR A 191 -12.16 3.10 -4.56
N ALA A 192 -11.76 2.76 -3.33
CA ALA A 192 -12.29 3.37 -2.13
C ALA A 192 -11.38 3.15 -0.92
N LEU A 193 -11.47 4.05 0.05
CA LEU A 193 -10.98 3.81 1.40
C LEU A 193 -12.18 3.53 2.32
N LYS A 194 -12.36 2.26 2.71
CA LYS A 194 -13.39 1.86 3.66
C LYS A 194 -12.88 2.08 5.08
N PHE A 195 -13.52 3.00 5.80
CA PHE A 195 -13.29 3.23 7.21
C PHE A 195 -14.58 2.92 7.99
N ARG A 196 -14.65 1.69 8.53
CA ARG A 196 -15.85 1.17 9.20
C ARG A 196 -17.04 1.19 8.23
N ASN A 197 -18.13 1.87 8.62
CA ASN A 197 -19.33 2.02 7.83
C ASN A 197 -19.24 3.17 6.80
N LYS A 198 -18.12 3.90 6.76
CA LYS A 198 -17.88 4.99 5.81
C LYS A 198 -17.04 4.51 4.62
N ILE A 199 -17.40 4.97 3.44
CA ILE A 199 -16.66 4.78 2.18
C ILE A 199 -16.18 6.15 1.75
N ILE A 200 -14.87 6.36 1.85
CA ILE A 200 -14.23 7.62 1.51
C ILE A 200 -13.78 7.53 0.05
N LEU A 201 -14.18 8.52 -0.75
CA LEU A 201 -13.94 8.59 -2.19
C LEU A 201 -13.37 9.95 -2.59
N PRO A 202 -12.59 10.02 -3.68
CA PRO A 202 -12.23 11.31 -4.27
C PRO A 202 -13.48 12.01 -4.80
N GLU A 203 -13.61 13.30 -4.51
CA GLU A 203 -14.63 14.20 -5.00
C GLU A 203 -13.98 15.18 -5.96
N VAL A 204 -14.50 15.26 -7.19
CA VAL A 204 -13.99 16.17 -8.22
C VAL A 204 -14.83 17.44 -8.18
N GLU A 205 -14.25 18.62 -8.40
CA GLU A 205 -14.95 19.94 -8.32
C GLU A 205 -16.26 20.03 -9.13
N SER A 206 -16.44 19.19 -10.15
CA SER A 206 -17.66 19.13 -10.98
C SER A 206 -18.78 18.24 -10.43
N THR A 207 -18.53 17.53 -9.34
CA THR A 207 -19.56 16.71 -8.67
C THR A 207 -20.44 17.61 -7.79
N ILE A 208 -21.75 17.50 -7.95
CA ILE A 208 -22.70 18.12 -7.02
C ILE A 208 -22.51 17.41 -5.68
N GLU A 209 -22.29 18.17 -4.60
CA GLU A 209 -22.00 17.63 -3.26
C GLU A 209 -23.03 16.53 -2.91
N GLY A 210 -22.55 15.28 -2.81
CA GLY A 210 -23.35 14.12 -2.45
C GLY A 210 -24.04 13.34 -3.59
N GLU A 211 -23.91 13.73 -4.86
CA GLU A 211 -24.47 12.99 -6.00
C GLU A 211 -23.40 12.18 -6.77
N ASN A 212 -23.64 10.88 -6.95
CA ASN A 212 -22.90 9.95 -7.83
C ASN A 212 -21.37 9.92 -7.68
N LEU A 213 -20.85 10.01 -6.44
CA LEU A 213 -19.40 9.86 -6.15
C LEU A 213 -18.83 8.47 -6.50
N SER A 214 -19.68 7.47 -6.71
CA SER A 214 -19.25 6.13 -7.11
C SER A 214 -20.15 5.51 -8.14
N ILE A 215 -19.55 4.78 -9.06
CA ILE A 215 -20.21 3.83 -9.95
C ILE A 215 -20.61 2.53 -9.23
N TYR A 216 -20.14 2.30 -8.00
CA TYR A 216 -20.47 1.11 -7.21
C TYR A 216 -21.53 1.38 -6.15
N PRO A 217 -22.40 0.39 -5.85
CA PRO A 217 -23.61 0.60 -5.06
C PRO A 217 -23.35 0.59 -3.54
N PHE A 218 -22.36 1.33 -3.03
CA PHE A 218 -22.01 1.37 -1.60
C PHE A 218 -23.20 1.71 -0.69
N SER A 219 -23.95 2.76 -1.03
CA SER A 219 -25.11 3.21 -0.23
C SER A 219 -26.23 2.16 -0.16
N LYS A 220 -26.42 1.37 -1.23
CA LYS A 220 -27.41 0.27 -1.27
C LYS A 220 -27.13 -0.78 -0.19
N TYR A 221 -25.86 -1.01 0.16
CA TYR A 221 -25.45 -1.94 1.20
C TYR A 221 -25.29 -1.27 2.59
N GLY A 222 -25.78 -0.04 2.72
CA GLY A 222 -25.82 0.71 3.97
C GLY A 222 -24.46 1.19 4.44
N PHE A 223 -23.58 1.51 3.50
CA PHE A 223 -22.39 2.32 3.75
C PHE A 223 -22.72 3.81 3.57
N GLU A 224 -22.13 4.65 4.41
CA GLU A 224 -22.16 6.09 4.25
C GLU A 224 -21.05 6.52 3.30
N VAL A 225 -21.38 7.20 2.21
CA VAL A 225 -20.38 7.68 1.25
C VAL A 225 -19.94 9.08 1.65
N VAL A 226 -18.62 9.29 1.73
CA VAL A 226 -17.99 10.56 2.11
C VAL A 226 -17.05 10.98 0.98
N GLY A 227 -17.34 12.12 0.36
CA GLY A 227 -16.45 12.78 -0.58
C GLY A 227 -15.32 13.52 0.13
N ILE A 228 -14.11 13.41 -0.41
CA ILE A 228 -12.94 14.20 -0.04
C ILE A 228 -12.33 14.69 -1.34
N ASP A 229 -12.00 15.98 -1.41
CA ASP A 229 -11.37 16.58 -2.58
C ASP A 229 -10.24 15.70 -3.14
N GLU A 230 -10.28 15.49 -4.46
CA GLU A 230 -9.39 14.58 -5.19
C GLU A 230 -7.91 14.87 -4.95
N TRP A 231 -7.53 16.14 -4.76
CA TRP A 231 -6.15 16.54 -4.49
C TRP A 231 -5.68 15.98 -3.15
N TYR A 232 -6.45 16.17 -2.08
CA TYR A 232 -6.06 15.62 -0.78
C TYR A 232 -6.19 14.10 -0.73
N TYR A 233 -7.20 13.53 -1.39
CA TYR A 233 -7.39 12.09 -1.45
C TYR A 233 -6.19 11.42 -2.13
N GLY A 234 -5.78 11.93 -3.29
CA GLY A 234 -4.65 11.43 -4.06
C GLY A 234 -3.34 11.45 -3.27
N ILE A 235 -3.03 12.56 -2.61
CA ILE A 235 -1.74 12.73 -1.91
C ILE A 235 -1.68 11.92 -0.60
N PHE A 236 -2.74 11.93 0.22
CA PHE A 236 -2.66 11.49 1.62
C PHE A 236 -3.52 10.27 1.99
N LEU A 237 -4.49 9.91 1.15
CA LEU A 237 -5.46 8.83 1.45
C LEU A 237 -5.32 7.62 0.52
N GLN A 238 -4.26 7.57 -0.31
CA GLN A 238 -3.94 6.42 -1.14
C GLN A 238 -2.98 5.46 -0.43
N TYR A 239 -3.45 4.22 -0.25
CA TYR A 239 -2.63 3.10 0.16
C TYR A 239 -1.67 2.72 -0.98
N LYS A 240 -0.46 2.26 -0.64
CA LYS A 240 0.51 1.80 -1.63
C LYS A 240 0.57 0.28 -1.64
N ILE A 241 0.14 -0.35 -2.74
CA ILE A 241 0.41 -1.78 -2.93
C ILE A 241 1.90 -1.94 -3.21
N GLU A 242 2.60 -2.62 -2.30
CA GLU A 242 4.06 -2.75 -2.38
C GLU A 242 4.49 -3.61 -3.57
N THR A 243 5.42 -3.12 -4.38
CA THR A 243 6.04 -3.84 -5.50
C THR A 243 7.57 -3.81 -5.42
N ARG A 244 8.23 -4.71 -6.15
CA ARG A 244 9.71 -4.64 -6.33
C ARG A 244 10.14 -3.60 -7.36
N PHE A 245 9.23 -3.14 -8.21
CA PHE A 245 9.45 -2.06 -9.17
C PHE A 245 9.23 -0.71 -8.49
N ILE A 246 10.05 -0.41 -7.49
CA ILE A 246 10.09 0.93 -6.92
C ILE A 246 10.91 1.78 -7.86
N ASP A 247 10.29 2.84 -8.35
CA ASP A 247 11.04 3.92 -8.94
C ASP A 247 11.99 4.46 -7.87
N GLN A 248 13.29 4.38 -8.11
CA GLN A 248 14.28 4.93 -7.18
C GLN A 248 14.03 6.43 -6.98
N GLU A 249 13.46 7.10 -7.99
CA GLU A 249 12.96 8.46 -7.86
C GLU A 249 11.83 8.55 -6.84
N ASP A 250 10.90 7.58 -6.67
CA ASP A 250 9.81 7.66 -5.65
C ASP A 250 10.33 7.55 -4.21
N LEU A 251 11.34 6.71 -3.96
CA LEU A 251 11.99 6.62 -2.65
C LEU A 251 12.83 7.87 -2.36
N LEU A 252 13.62 8.30 -3.35
CA LEU A 252 14.35 9.56 -3.31
C LEU A 252 13.37 10.71 -3.13
N LEU A 253 12.25 10.74 -3.84
CA LEU A 253 11.20 11.74 -3.70
C LEU A 253 10.65 11.66 -2.29
N SER A 254 10.23 10.51 -1.78
CA SER A 254 9.64 10.42 -0.43
C SER A 254 10.59 10.90 0.70
N LEU A 255 11.92 10.74 0.57
CA LEU A 255 12.91 11.25 1.55
C LEU A 255 13.44 12.66 1.23
N ASN A 256 13.84 12.92 -0.02
CA ASN A 256 14.43 14.17 -0.49
C ASN A 256 13.42 15.27 -0.78
N PHE A 257 12.17 14.94 -1.07
CA PHE A 257 11.10 15.93 -1.20
C PHE A 257 11.00 16.80 0.06
N LEU A 258 11.30 16.19 1.20
CA LEU A 258 11.26 16.81 2.51
C LEU A 258 12.62 17.39 2.91
N ASN A 259 13.69 17.03 2.21
CA ASN A 259 15.01 17.57 2.49
C ASN A 259 15.15 18.93 1.78
N PRO A 260 15.43 20.02 2.51
CA PRO A 260 15.76 21.32 1.90
C PRO A 260 16.90 21.25 0.88
N ASN A 261 17.82 20.30 1.07
CA ASN A 261 18.99 20.07 0.22
C ASN A 261 19.02 18.59 -0.20
N PRO A 262 18.29 18.20 -1.26
CA PRO A 262 18.14 16.80 -1.66
C PRO A 262 19.51 16.16 -1.96
N THR A 263 19.74 14.95 -1.44
CA THR A 263 21.01 14.21 -1.58
C THR A 263 20.75 12.88 -2.29
N PRO A 264 21.63 12.41 -3.19
CA PRO A 264 21.53 11.06 -3.73
C PRO A 264 21.50 10.00 -2.63
N LEU A 265 20.79 8.89 -2.86
CA LEU A 265 20.62 7.82 -1.85
C LEU A 265 21.97 7.17 -1.50
N GLU A 266 22.89 7.18 -2.46
CA GLU A 266 24.27 6.70 -2.36
C GLU A 266 25.07 7.40 -1.27
N ASP A 267 24.70 8.64 -0.94
CA ASP A 267 25.39 9.46 0.05
C ASP A 267 24.80 9.28 1.46
N PHE A 268 23.72 8.50 1.61
CA PHE A 268 23.12 8.24 2.92
C PHE A 268 23.98 7.25 3.69
N LYS A 269 24.31 7.62 4.93
CA LYS A 269 24.94 6.72 5.88
C LYS A 269 23.88 6.03 6.73
N VAL A 270 23.70 4.72 6.54
CA VAL A 270 22.93 3.90 7.48
C VAL A 270 23.74 3.72 8.76
N LEU A 271 23.12 4.02 9.90
CA LEU A 271 23.72 3.86 11.22
C LEU A 271 22.84 2.93 12.07
N VAL A 272 23.43 1.84 12.54
CA VAL A 272 22.84 0.97 13.55
C VAL A 272 23.71 1.03 14.80
N GLU A 273 23.16 1.52 15.92
CA GLU A 273 23.92 1.56 17.17
C GLU A 273 24.23 0.12 17.64
N PRO A 274 25.45 -0.17 18.15
CA PRO A 274 25.82 -1.52 18.59
C PRO A 274 24.85 -2.11 19.62
N SER A 275 24.40 -1.30 20.58
CA SER A 275 23.40 -1.70 21.58
C SER A 275 22.04 -2.04 20.97
N LYS A 276 21.64 -1.37 19.89
CA LYS A 276 20.41 -1.67 19.15
C LYS A 276 20.53 -2.98 18.38
N PHE A 277 21.68 -3.22 17.76
CA PHE A 277 21.95 -4.48 17.08
C PHE A 277 21.96 -5.66 18.05
N GLU A 278 22.58 -5.49 19.21
CA GLU A 278 22.56 -6.48 20.29
C GLU A 278 21.12 -6.76 20.76
N TYR A 279 20.32 -5.72 21.01
CA TYR A 279 18.91 -5.90 21.37
C TYR A 279 18.12 -6.67 20.29
N ILE A 280 18.30 -6.34 19.01
CA ILE A 280 17.61 -7.01 17.90
C ILE A 280 17.95 -8.50 17.83
N THR A 281 19.20 -8.87 18.13
CA THR A 281 19.75 -10.22 17.93
C THR A 281 19.70 -11.11 19.19
N THR A 282 19.29 -10.56 20.35
CA THR A 282 19.24 -11.27 21.63
C THR A 282 17.81 -11.59 22.09
N ASN A 283 17.69 -12.43 23.14
CA ASN A 283 16.42 -12.94 23.69
C ASN A 283 15.48 -11.87 24.27
N GLU A 284 15.90 -10.61 24.31
CA GLU A 284 15.09 -9.48 24.76
C GLU A 284 14.09 -8.99 23.68
N ASN A 285 14.29 -9.40 22.42
CA ASN A 285 13.41 -9.07 21.32
C ASN A 285 12.25 -10.07 21.19
N HIS A 286 11.01 -9.58 21.29
CA HIS A 286 9.80 -10.38 21.08
C HIS A 286 9.71 -11.01 19.68
N ASN A 287 10.45 -10.50 18.68
CA ASN A 287 10.46 -10.98 17.31
C ASN A 287 11.71 -11.81 16.96
N LEU A 288 12.44 -12.29 17.97
CA LEU A 288 13.66 -13.08 17.78
C LEU A 288 13.44 -14.34 16.94
N SER A 289 12.26 -14.94 16.98
CA SER A 289 11.91 -16.08 16.13
C SER A 289 12.01 -15.74 14.64
N ILE A 290 11.52 -14.55 14.24
CA ILE A 290 11.61 -14.05 12.88
C ILE A 290 13.05 -13.69 12.55
N VAL A 291 13.73 -12.94 13.43
CA VAL A 291 15.16 -12.55 13.28
C VAL A 291 16.04 -13.77 13.00
N ARG A 292 15.86 -14.85 13.76
CA ARG A 292 16.56 -16.13 13.57
C ARG A 292 16.19 -16.83 12.25
N LYS A 293 14.91 -16.78 11.89
CA LYS A 293 14.39 -17.40 10.66
C LYS A 293 14.97 -16.75 9.40
N VAL A 294 15.25 -15.45 9.45
CA VAL A 294 15.84 -14.67 8.34
C VAL A 294 17.36 -14.51 8.47
N GLY A 295 17.96 -15.01 9.55
CA GLY A 295 19.41 -15.09 9.74
C GLY A 295 20.11 -13.78 10.15
N ILE A 296 19.37 -12.79 10.64
CA ILE A 296 19.95 -11.52 11.12
C ILE A 296 20.80 -11.74 12.38
N ASP A 297 20.43 -12.71 13.22
CA ASP A 297 21.17 -13.09 14.44
C ASP A 297 22.58 -13.63 14.16
N LYS A 298 22.86 -14.04 12.92
CA LYS A 298 24.15 -14.58 12.48
C LYS A 298 25.02 -13.52 11.78
N MET A 299 24.50 -12.32 11.59
CA MET A 299 25.23 -11.23 10.93
C MET A 299 26.18 -10.55 11.91
N ILE A 300 27.24 -9.95 11.39
CA ILE A 300 27.97 -8.90 12.09
C ILE A 300 27.30 -7.55 11.81
N LEU A 301 27.51 -6.57 12.70
CA LEU A 301 26.89 -5.24 12.59
C LEU A 301 27.07 -4.61 11.21
N SER A 302 28.28 -4.65 10.65
CA SER A 302 28.56 -4.05 9.35
C SER A 302 27.83 -4.71 8.18
N ASP A 303 27.54 -6.00 8.27
CA ASP A 303 26.79 -6.71 7.24
C ASP A 303 25.29 -6.43 7.38
N PHE A 304 24.80 -6.33 8.62
CA PHE A 304 23.44 -5.89 8.89
C PHE A 304 23.17 -4.46 8.39
N GLU A 305 24.10 -3.53 8.61
CA GLU A 305 24.00 -2.16 8.06
C GLU A 305 23.87 -2.14 6.53
N LYS A 306 24.67 -2.96 5.83
CA LYS A 306 24.57 -3.11 4.37
C LYS A 306 23.23 -3.71 3.94
N VAL A 307 22.75 -4.73 4.64
CA VAL A 307 21.44 -5.35 4.35
C VAL A 307 20.31 -4.32 4.52
N ILE A 308 20.35 -3.54 5.60
CA ILE A 308 19.36 -2.49 5.85
C ILE A 308 19.42 -1.43 4.74
N TYR A 309 20.61 -0.99 4.35
CA TYR A 309 20.80 -0.07 3.23
C TYR A 309 20.17 -0.58 1.93
N GLU A 310 20.46 -1.82 1.53
CA GLU A 310 19.87 -2.40 0.31
C GLU A 310 18.34 -2.55 0.40
N LYS A 311 17.81 -2.88 1.60
CA LYS A 311 16.36 -2.97 1.79
C LYS A 311 15.68 -1.61 1.66
N ILE A 312 16.28 -0.54 2.18
CA ILE A 312 15.74 0.82 2.08
C ILE A 312 15.55 1.22 0.62
N LYS A 313 16.51 0.91 -0.27
CA LYS A 313 16.45 1.24 -1.71
C LYS A 313 15.20 0.72 -2.43
N ILE A 314 14.60 -0.33 -1.91
CA ILE A 314 13.42 -1.00 -2.47
C ILE A 314 12.29 -1.05 -1.45
N SER A 315 12.17 -0.02 -0.61
CA SER A 315 11.14 0.08 0.41
C SER A 315 10.20 1.25 0.19
N TYR A 316 9.03 1.15 0.81
CA TYR A 316 8.07 2.24 0.91
C TYR A 316 8.15 2.90 2.30
N ILE A 317 7.79 4.18 2.35
CA ILE A 317 7.83 5.01 3.55
C ILE A 317 6.42 5.25 4.07
N TYR A 318 6.25 5.02 5.36
CA TYR A 318 4.99 5.17 6.08
C TYR A 318 5.17 5.94 7.39
N ASN A 319 4.07 6.49 7.92
CA ASN A 319 4.07 7.23 9.20
C ASN A 319 5.19 8.27 9.30
N LEU A 320 5.36 9.03 8.22
CA LEU A 320 6.32 10.11 8.16
C LEU A 320 5.97 11.16 9.23
N LYS A 321 6.96 11.49 10.04
CA LYS A 321 6.95 12.61 10.96
C LYS A 321 8.13 13.51 10.68
N VAL A 322 7.92 14.81 10.57
CA VAL A 322 9.02 15.76 10.34
C VAL A 322 8.99 16.82 11.43
N ASP A 323 10.10 16.96 12.14
CA ASP A 323 10.35 18.04 13.10
C ASP A 323 11.69 18.70 12.77
N GLN A 324 11.63 19.98 12.37
CA GLN A 324 12.78 20.78 11.94
C GLN A 324 13.59 20.11 10.81
N TYR A 325 14.74 19.53 11.14
CA TYR A 325 15.68 18.89 10.22
C TYR A 325 15.74 17.37 10.37
N ILE A 326 14.77 16.80 11.10
CA ILE A 326 14.71 15.38 11.40
C ILE A 326 13.40 14.81 10.88
N ALA A 327 13.49 13.83 9.99
CA ALA A 327 12.37 12.99 9.60
C ALA A 327 12.40 11.66 10.36
N ARG A 328 11.24 11.15 10.77
CA ARG A 328 11.07 9.81 11.31
C ARG A 328 10.02 9.08 10.51
N PHE A 329 10.26 7.81 10.22
CA PHE A 329 9.33 7.04 9.40
C PHE A 329 9.44 5.55 9.67
N ASN A 330 8.48 4.80 9.15
CA ASN A 330 8.46 3.35 9.13
C ASN A 330 8.65 2.82 7.72
N THR A 331 9.25 1.64 7.62
CA THR A 331 9.29 0.83 6.41
C THR A 331 9.10 -0.64 6.76
N LYS A 332 8.49 -1.39 5.86
CA LYS A 332 8.37 -2.85 5.95
C LYS A 332 9.46 -3.49 5.09
N PHE A 333 10.28 -4.34 5.71
CA PHE A 333 11.28 -5.13 5.03
C PHE A 333 10.82 -6.57 4.89
N GLU A 334 10.97 -7.14 3.70
CA GLU A 334 10.72 -8.56 3.45
C GLU A 334 12.04 -9.31 3.29
N PHE A 335 12.18 -10.44 3.98
CA PHE A 335 13.37 -11.29 3.94
C PHE A 335 12.98 -12.70 3.53
N GLU A 336 13.79 -13.32 2.68
CA GLU A 336 13.72 -14.75 2.46
C GLU A 336 14.13 -15.49 3.73
N ASN A 337 13.40 -16.56 4.05
CA ASN A 337 13.75 -17.40 5.17
C ASN A 337 15.01 -18.23 4.84
N LEU A 338 15.83 -18.54 5.85
CA LEU A 338 17.08 -19.31 5.67
C LEU A 338 16.89 -20.69 5.04
N ASN A 339 15.69 -21.28 5.15
CA ASN A 339 15.34 -22.55 4.52
C ASN A 339 14.86 -22.39 3.06
N HIS A 340 14.85 -21.16 2.52
CA HIS A 340 14.28 -20.78 1.24
C HIS A 340 12.79 -21.15 1.07
N VAL A 341 12.09 -21.37 2.18
CA VAL A 341 10.65 -21.66 2.19
C VAL A 341 9.93 -20.46 2.80
N GLY A 342 9.35 -19.65 1.91
CA GLY A 342 8.55 -18.49 2.26
C GLY A 342 9.36 -17.25 2.61
N VAL A 343 8.63 -16.20 2.95
CA VAL A 343 9.12 -14.86 3.27
C VAL A 343 8.70 -14.53 4.70
N SER A 344 9.46 -13.67 5.37
CA SER A 344 9.03 -13.04 6.62
C SER A 344 9.24 -11.53 6.52
N SER A 345 8.32 -10.77 7.12
CA SER A 345 8.40 -9.30 7.13
C SER A 345 8.73 -8.76 8.51
N LEU A 346 9.50 -7.69 8.55
CA LEU A 346 9.82 -6.91 9.75
C LEU A 346 9.51 -5.43 9.48
N LEU A 347 8.94 -4.74 10.47
CA LEU A 347 8.71 -3.30 10.44
C LEU A 347 9.88 -2.59 11.09
N ALA A 348 10.61 -1.79 10.33
CA ALA A 348 11.70 -0.97 10.83
C ALA A 348 11.27 0.50 10.97
N SER A 349 11.80 1.17 11.99
CA SER A 349 11.61 2.60 12.21
C SER A 349 12.94 3.32 12.12
N PHE A 350 12.96 4.44 11.42
CA PHE A 350 14.16 5.21 11.16
C PHE A 350 14.02 6.66 11.59
N GLU A 351 15.16 7.27 11.86
CA GLU A 351 15.36 8.71 11.97
C GLU A 351 16.35 9.14 10.88
N TYR A 352 15.97 10.11 10.07
CA TYR A 352 16.81 10.72 9.05
C TYR A 352 17.16 12.15 9.45
N ASN A 353 18.44 12.42 9.67
CA ASN A 353 18.97 13.75 9.90
C ASN A 353 19.41 14.37 8.56
N PHE A 354 18.69 15.40 8.12
CA PHE A 354 18.92 16.06 6.82
C PHE A 354 20.31 16.70 6.71
N SER A 355 20.86 17.22 7.81
CA SER A 355 22.13 17.94 7.79
C SER A 355 23.35 17.02 7.72
N GLU A 356 23.23 15.82 8.27
CA GLU A 356 24.34 14.86 8.35
C GLU A 356 24.25 13.74 7.30
N ASN A 357 23.13 13.67 6.57
CA ASN A 357 22.80 12.55 5.69
C ASN A 357 22.86 11.17 6.41
N ILE A 358 22.50 11.14 7.70
CA ILE A 358 22.51 9.93 8.52
C ILE A 358 21.09 9.39 8.65
N LEU A 359 20.92 8.12 8.29
CA LEU A 359 19.72 7.35 8.50
C LEU A 359 19.93 6.35 9.64
N ARG A 360 19.47 6.69 10.83
CA ARG A 360 19.62 5.90 12.04
C ARG A 360 18.45 4.94 12.21
N LEU A 361 18.75 3.66 12.41
CA LEU A 361 17.74 2.67 12.80
C LEU A 361 17.35 2.89 14.27
N LEU A 362 16.08 3.19 14.54
CA LEU A 362 15.56 3.39 15.89
C LEU A 362 15.14 2.07 16.53
N THR A 363 14.45 1.23 15.76
CA THR A 363 13.89 -0.05 16.19
C THR A 363 13.43 -0.89 14.99
N MET A 364 13.30 -2.19 15.19
CA MET A 364 12.81 -3.15 14.22
C MET A 364 11.96 -4.21 14.93
N PHE A 365 10.74 -4.43 14.43
CA PHE A 365 9.75 -5.35 14.98
C PHE A 365 9.39 -6.42 13.96
#